data_AF-A0ABD1AX23-F1
#
_entry.id   AF-A0ABD1AX23-F1
#
_cell.length_a   1.000
_cell.length_b   1.000
_cell.length_c   1.000
_cell.angle_alpha   90.00
_cell.angle_beta   90.00
_cell.angle_gamma   90.00
#
_symmetry.space_group_name_H-M   'P 1'
#
loop_
_entity.id
_entity.type
_entity.pdbx_description
1 polymer ?
#
loop_
_entity_poly.entity_id
_entity_poly.type
_entity_poly.pdbx_seq_one_letter_code
_entity_poly.pdbx_strand_id
1 'polypeptide(L)'
;MERRIPYSQKGKEVARGYSPPPRKRIRAPDLDNSDLIQENALTLIGRFTNPEEQRLWSLIPFLSNRWNLKGKAIGSDLGRGCFQFRFDFEEDIQKVLYNRPYHFDQWMVILQRWEPIISESFPNQIPFWIELKGIPLHYWKLRMVKDIGEELGQLV
;
A
#
# COMPACT_ATOMS: atom_id res chain seq x y z
N MET A 1 42.26 35.29 -44.11
CA MET A 1 41.66 33.97 -44.36
C MET A 1 41.58 33.22 -43.04
N GLU A 2 40.40 33.20 -42.40
CA GLU A 2 40.21 32.53 -41.11
C GLU A 2 40.24 31.01 -41.28
N ARG A 3 41.17 30.34 -40.58
CA ARG A 3 41.30 28.89 -40.59
C ARG A 3 40.11 28.28 -39.85
N ARG A 4 39.20 27.65 -40.59
CA ARG A 4 38.13 26.82 -40.01
C ARG A 4 38.75 25.68 -39.18
N ILE A 5 38.52 25.71 -37.87
CA ILE A 5 38.95 24.65 -36.94
C ILE A 5 38.14 23.37 -37.23
N PRO A 6 38.80 22.20 -37.43
CA PRO A 6 38.14 20.93 -37.71
C PRO A 6 37.28 20.45 -36.53
N TYR A 7 36.20 19.72 -36.83
CA TYR A 7 35.16 19.31 -35.87
C TYR A 7 35.71 18.58 -34.64
N SER A 8 36.76 17.76 -34.82
CA SER A 8 37.44 17.02 -33.75
C SER A 8 38.14 17.90 -32.72
N GLN A 9 38.57 19.11 -33.08
CA GLN A 9 39.21 20.08 -32.17
C GLN A 9 38.22 21.00 -31.46
N LYS A 10 36.92 20.95 -31.80
CA LYS A 10 35.87 21.77 -31.18
C LYS A 10 35.32 21.18 -29.86
N GLY A 11 35.92 20.11 -29.34
CA GLY A 11 35.46 19.45 -28.09
C GLY A 11 34.07 18.82 -28.19
N LYS A 12 33.55 18.59 -29.41
CA LYS A 12 32.28 17.91 -29.67
C LYS A 12 32.47 16.40 -29.84
N GLU A 13 33.29 15.78 -29.01
CA GLU A 13 33.27 14.33 -28.94
C GLU A 13 31.94 13.90 -28.31
N VAL A 14 31.26 12.96 -28.97
CA VAL A 14 30.08 12.29 -28.43
C VAL A 14 30.50 11.69 -27.09
N ALA A 15 29.88 12.14 -25.99
CA ALA A 15 30.14 11.62 -24.66
C ALA A 15 30.07 10.10 -24.70
N ARG A 16 31.23 9.43 -24.58
CA ARG A 16 31.28 7.97 -24.55
C ARG A 16 30.42 7.52 -23.39
N GLY A 17 29.43 6.69 -23.70
CA GLY A 17 28.28 6.38 -22.84
C GLY A 17 28.67 6.18 -21.38
N TYR A 18 28.20 7.09 -20.54
CA TYR A 18 28.24 6.92 -19.10
C TYR A 18 27.37 5.71 -18.76
N SER A 19 28.01 4.57 -18.51
CA SER A 19 27.36 3.41 -17.94
C SER A 19 27.41 3.59 -16.43
N PRO A 20 26.28 3.77 -15.73
CA PRO A 20 26.30 3.87 -14.28
C PRO A 20 26.99 2.62 -13.70
N PRO A 21 27.76 2.76 -12.62
CA PRO A 21 28.47 1.63 -12.03
C PRO A 21 27.48 0.51 -11.69
N PRO A 22 27.88 -0.77 -11.86
CA PRO A 22 27.01 -1.90 -11.56
C PRO A 22 26.54 -1.83 -10.11
N ARG A 23 25.23 -1.98 -9.90
CA ARG A 23 24.63 -1.93 -8.56
C ARG A 23 25.16 -3.11 -7.73
N LYS A 24 25.88 -2.83 -6.65
CA LYS A 24 26.31 -3.86 -5.69
C LYS A 24 25.08 -4.41 -4.97
N ARG A 25 24.77 -5.69 -5.18
CA ARG A 25 23.73 -6.40 -4.45
C ARG A 25 24.35 -7.04 -3.21
N ILE A 26 23.81 -6.73 -2.04
CA ILE A 26 24.24 -7.30 -0.77
C ILE A 26 23.15 -8.27 -0.32
N ARG A 27 23.53 -9.51 -0.02
CA ARG A 27 22.60 -10.49 0.55
C ARG A 27 22.37 -10.14 2.02
N ALA A 28 21.11 -10.06 2.42
CA ALA A 28 20.76 -9.88 3.82
C ALA A 28 21.25 -11.10 4.63
N PRO A 29 21.85 -10.90 5.81
CA PRO A 29 22.17 -12.00 6.71
C PRO A 29 20.88 -12.61 7.28
N ASP A 30 20.96 -13.86 7.72
CA ASP A 30 19.88 -14.49 8.46
C ASP A 30 19.83 -13.86 9.86
N LEU A 31 18.77 -13.10 10.12
CA LEU A 31 18.53 -12.38 11.38
C LEU A 31 17.21 -12.83 11.98
N ASP A 32 17.17 -12.93 13.30
CA ASP A 32 15.90 -13.03 14.02
C ASP A 32 15.21 -11.66 13.99
N ASN A 33 14.02 -11.62 13.38
CA ASN A 33 13.22 -10.40 13.21
C ASN A 33 11.99 -10.38 14.12
N SER A 34 11.89 -11.30 15.08
CA SER A 34 10.70 -11.48 15.93
C SER A 34 10.35 -10.19 16.69
N ASP A 35 11.35 -9.51 17.23
CA ASP A 35 11.18 -8.24 17.97
C ASP A 35 10.58 -7.15 17.07
N LEU A 36 11.11 -7.00 15.85
CA LEU A 36 10.63 -6.01 14.89
C LEU A 36 9.22 -6.33 14.39
N ILE A 37 8.88 -7.61 14.22
CA ILE A 37 7.53 -8.03 13.84
C ILE A 37 6.55 -7.64 14.95
N GLN A 38 6.91 -7.86 16.21
CA GLN A 38 6.08 -7.49 17.35
C GLN A 38 5.90 -5.98 17.47
N GLU A 39 6.97 -5.20 17.29
CA GLU A 39 6.91 -3.72 17.33
C GLU A 39 6.02 -3.11 16.23
N ASN A 40 5.98 -3.76 15.05
CA ASN A 40 5.19 -3.29 13.92
C ASN A 40 3.81 -3.95 13.83
N ALA A 41 3.42 -4.77 14.81
CA ALA A 41 2.15 -5.49 14.81
C ALA A 41 0.93 -4.56 14.70
N LEU A 42 1.00 -3.36 15.28
CA LEU A 42 -0.05 -2.33 15.24
C LEU A 42 0.11 -1.34 14.08
N THR A 43 0.68 -1.80 12.97
CA THR A 43 0.88 -0.99 11.77
C THR A 43 -0.13 -1.37 10.69
N LEU A 44 -0.72 -0.37 10.07
CA LEU A 44 -1.55 -0.49 8.88
C LEU A 44 -0.81 0.15 7.71
N ILE A 45 -0.76 -0.54 6.57
CA ILE A 45 -0.22 0.00 5.33
C ILE A 45 -1.36 0.34 4.41
N GLY A 46 -1.28 1.51 3.79
CA GLY A 46 -2.18 1.91 2.73
C GLY A 46 -1.47 2.23 1.44
N ARG A 47 -2.24 2.18 0.36
CA ARG A 47 -1.78 2.48 -1.00
C ARG A 47 -2.82 3.28 -1.77
N PHE A 48 -2.34 4.29 -2.48
CA PHE A 48 -3.13 5.07 -3.43
C PHE A 48 -3.43 4.25 -4.68
N THR A 49 -4.67 4.34 -5.16
CA THR A 49 -5.02 3.79 -6.48
C THR A 49 -4.68 4.78 -7.59
N ASN A 50 -4.62 6.08 -7.27
CA ASN A 50 -4.21 7.12 -8.21
C ASN A 50 -3.31 8.17 -7.50
N PRO A 51 -1.98 7.94 -7.47
CA PRO A 51 -1.03 8.83 -6.80
C PRO A 51 -0.95 10.26 -7.34
N GLU A 52 -1.35 10.50 -8.59
CA GLU A 52 -1.30 11.83 -9.22
C GLU A 52 -2.37 12.78 -8.65
N GLU A 53 -3.55 12.24 -8.34
CA GLU A 53 -4.68 12.99 -7.78
C GLU A 53 -4.66 12.94 -6.24
N GLN A 54 -4.32 11.80 -5.65
CA GLN A 54 -4.42 11.60 -4.21
C GLN A 54 -3.18 12.11 -3.46
N ARG A 55 -3.30 13.29 -2.85
CA ARG A 55 -2.23 13.89 -2.03
C ARG A 55 -2.17 13.31 -0.61
N LEU A 56 -1.02 12.74 -0.26
CA LEU A 56 -0.80 12.12 1.06
C LEU A 56 -0.99 13.06 2.25
N TRP A 57 -0.47 14.29 2.16
CA TRP A 57 -0.56 15.28 3.23
C TRP A 57 -2.00 15.60 3.64
N SER A 58 -2.94 15.47 2.70
CA SER A 58 -4.37 15.67 2.96
C SER A 58 -5.07 14.38 3.38
N LEU A 59 -4.63 13.23 2.86
CA LEU A 59 -5.22 11.93 3.18
C LEU A 59 -5.00 11.53 4.64
N ILE A 60 -3.78 11.69 5.18
CA ILE A 60 -3.46 11.28 6.55
C ILE A 60 -4.41 11.92 7.58
N PRO A 61 -4.52 13.26 7.65
CA PRO A 61 -5.42 13.89 8.62
C PRO A 61 -6.90 13.58 8.31
N PHE A 62 -7.27 13.47 7.03
CA PHE A 62 -8.64 13.11 6.64
C PHE A 62 -9.06 11.74 7.20
N LEU A 63 -8.24 10.71 6.99
CA LEU A 63 -8.53 9.37 7.46
C LEU A 63 -8.49 9.28 8.99
N SER A 64 -7.47 9.86 9.63
CA SER A 64 -7.39 9.90 11.10
C SER A 64 -8.61 10.54 11.73
N ASN A 65 -9.12 11.64 11.16
CA ASN A 65 -10.34 12.30 11.65
C ASN A 65 -11.61 11.46 11.42
N ARG A 66 -11.65 10.69 10.33
CA ARG A 66 -12.81 9.85 10.00
C ARG A 66 -12.93 8.60 10.88
N TRP A 67 -11.82 8.09 11.39
CA TRP A 67 -11.81 6.78 12.06
C TRP A 67 -12.32 6.78 13.51
N ASN A 68 -12.60 7.94 14.12
CA ASN A 68 -13.12 8.06 15.49
C ASN A 68 -12.35 7.12 16.44
N LEU A 69 -11.03 7.26 16.45
CA LEU A 69 -10.11 6.38 17.17
C LEU A 69 -10.16 6.64 18.67
N LYS A 70 -9.88 5.60 19.47
CA LYS A 70 -9.68 5.73 20.91
C LYS A 70 -8.31 6.36 21.22
N GLY A 71 -7.28 5.89 20.52
CA GLY A 71 -5.91 6.40 20.61
C GLY A 71 -5.53 7.30 19.45
N LYS A 72 -4.22 7.48 19.25
CA LYS A 72 -3.67 8.21 18.11
C LYS A 72 -3.32 7.22 16.99
N ALA A 73 -3.43 7.72 15.76
CA ALA A 73 -2.84 7.08 14.60
C ALA A 73 -1.82 8.04 13.97
N ILE A 74 -0.54 7.65 13.98
CA ILE A 74 0.53 8.44 13.38
C ILE A 74 0.74 7.95 11.96
N GLY A 75 0.41 8.80 10.99
CA GLY A 75 0.64 8.53 9.57
C GLY A 75 2.08 8.87 9.15
N SER A 76 2.65 8.11 8.23
CA SER A 76 3.94 8.44 7.59
C SER A 76 3.96 8.02 6.13
N ASP A 77 4.71 8.74 5.31
CA ASP A 77 4.96 8.38 3.92
C ASP A 77 5.96 7.23 3.82
N LEU A 78 5.64 6.21 3.01
CA LEU A 78 6.58 5.13 2.65
C LEU A 78 7.13 5.29 1.23
N GLY A 79 6.65 6.29 0.48
CA GLY A 79 6.96 6.49 -0.91
C GLY A 79 6.24 5.51 -1.83
N ARG A 80 6.43 5.69 -3.15
CA ARG A 80 5.80 4.86 -4.20
C ARG A 80 4.29 4.73 -4.06
N GLY A 81 3.63 5.80 -3.61
CA GLY A 81 2.20 5.84 -3.38
C GLY A 81 1.72 4.96 -2.21
N CYS A 82 2.62 4.54 -1.32
CA CYS A 82 2.29 3.83 -0.10
C CYS A 82 2.50 4.71 1.13
N PHE A 83 1.73 4.45 2.17
CA PHE A 83 1.84 5.13 3.46
C PHE A 83 1.59 4.14 4.59
N GLN A 84 2.01 4.50 5.80
CA GLN A 84 1.77 3.71 7.00
C GLN A 84 1.00 4.50 8.04
N PHE A 85 0.23 3.80 8.85
CA PHE A 85 -0.35 4.29 10.10
C PHE A 85 0.09 3.39 11.24
N ARG A 86 0.66 3.97 12.29
CA ARG A 86 0.95 3.28 13.55
C ARG A 86 -0.13 3.62 14.56
N PHE A 87 -0.79 2.60 15.11
CA PHE A 87 -1.87 2.73 16.08
C PHE A 87 -1.37 2.43 17.49
N ASP A 88 -1.99 3.07 18.48
CA ASP A 88 -1.74 2.78 19.90
C ASP A 88 -2.46 1.50 20.37
N PHE A 89 -3.60 1.16 19.73
CA PHE A 89 -4.52 0.12 20.18
C PHE A 89 -4.91 -0.85 19.07
N GLU A 90 -5.00 -2.13 19.42
CA GLU A 90 -5.45 -3.19 18.53
C GLU A 90 -6.92 -3.02 18.13
N GLU A 91 -7.76 -2.53 19.03
CA GLU A 91 -9.18 -2.32 18.77
C GLU A 91 -9.42 -1.26 17.67
N ASP A 92 -8.54 -0.26 17.61
CA ASP A 92 -8.61 0.81 16.62
C ASP A 92 -8.28 0.30 15.21
N ILE A 93 -7.22 -0.51 15.05
CA ILE A 93 -6.88 -1.10 13.74
C ILE A 93 -7.97 -2.07 13.27
N GLN A 94 -8.53 -2.89 14.17
CA GLN A 94 -9.63 -3.80 13.84
C GLN A 94 -10.87 -3.02 13.39
N LYS A 95 -11.22 -1.94 14.10
CA LYS A 95 -12.33 -1.07 13.74
C LYS A 95 -12.13 -0.43 12.37
N VAL A 96 -10.93 0.05 12.06
CA VAL A 96 -10.61 0.60 10.74
C VAL A 96 -10.74 -0.48 9.65
N LEU A 97 -10.18 -1.66 9.87
CA LEU A 97 -10.23 -2.76 8.91
C LEU A 97 -11.67 -3.26 8.67
N TYR A 98 -12.51 -3.30 9.69
CA TYR A 98 -13.91 -3.73 9.58
C TYR A 98 -14.78 -2.76 8.78
N ASN A 99 -14.52 -1.46 8.93
CA ASN A 99 -15.30 -0.39 8.30
C ASN A 99 -14.83 -0.05 6.86
N ARG A 100 -13.95 -0.87 6.26
CA ARG A 100 -13.59 -0.78 4.85
C ARG A 100 -14.81 -1.06 3.95
N PRO A 101 -14.82 -0.55 2.71
CA PRO A 101 -13.76 0.20 2.04
C PRO A 101 -13.72 1.71 2.37
N TYR A 102 -12.57 2.33 2.11
CA TYR A 102 -12.40 3.78 2.19
C TYR A 102 -12.12 4.39 0.82
N HIS A 103 -12.50 5.66 0.66
CA HIS A 103 -12.15 6.47 -0.48
C HIS A 103 -11.61 7.82 0.00
N PHE A 104 -10.78 8.42 -0.83
CA PHE A 104 -10.26 9.77 -0.65
C PHE A 104 -10.17 10.42 -2.03
N ASP A 105 -10.74 11.61 -2.14
CA ASP A 105 -10.80 12.37 -3.40
C ASP A 105 -11.39 11.57 -4.57
N GLN A 106 -12.53 10.92 -4.32
CA GLN A 106 -13.25 10.03 -5.27
C GLN A 106 -12.49 8.76 -5.70
N TRP A 107 -11.27 8.55 -5.21
CA TRP A 107 -10.47 7.36 -5.47
C TRP A 107 -10.45 6.42 -4.28
N MET A 108 -10.50 5.12 -4.53
CA MET A 108 -10.43 4.11 -3.48
C MET A 108 -9.05 4.13 -2.81
N VAL A 109 -9.01 3.73 -1.55
CA VAL A 109 -7.77 3.63 -0.79
C VAL A 109 -7.64 2.19 -0.31
N ILE A 110 -6.54 1.56 -0.68
CA ILE A 110 -6.22 0.21 -0.23
C ILE A 110 -5.67 0.35 1.19
N LEU A 111 -6.18 -0.44 2.13
CA LEU A 111 -5.69 -0.51 3.51
C LEU A 111 -5.58 -1.98 3.92
N GLN A 112 -4.42 -2.39 4.40
CA GLN A 112 -4.14 -3.75 4.85
C GLN A 112 -3.21 -3.69 6.06
N ARG A 113 -3.38 -4.65 6.99
CA ARG A 113 -2.48 -4.78 8.14
C ARG A 113 -1.07 -5.06 7.66
N TRP A 114 -0.07 -4.42 8.25
CA TRP A 114 1.32 -4.68 7.91
C TRP A 114 1.68 -6.15 8.17
N GLU A 115 2.42 -6.72 7.22
CA GLU A 115 2.99 -8.06 7.30
C GLU A 115 4.45 -7.98 6.84
N PRO A 116 5.35 -8.87 7.29
CA PRO A 116 6.76 -8.89 6.90
C PRO A 116 6.94 -9.40 5.45
N ILE A 117 6.32 -8.71 4.49
CA ILE A 117 6.29 -9.05 3.06
C ILE A 117 6.99 -7.94 2.26
N ILE A 118 7.94 -8.32 1.41
CA ILE A 118 8.76 -7.39 0.61
C ILE A 118 8.19 -7.25 -0.82
N SER A 119 6.89 -7.49 -1.01
CA SER A 119 6.28 -7.44 -2.33
C SER A 119 5.97 -6.00 -2.75
N GLU A 120 6.39 -5.62 -3.96
CA GLU A 120 6.01 -4.34 -4.58
C GLU A 120 4.50 -4.26 -4.86
N SER A 121 3.78 -5.37 -4.87
CA SER A 121 2.32 -5.38 -5.02
C SER A 121 1.59 -5.07 -3.71
N PHE A 122 2.24 -5.20 -2.55
CA PHE A 122 1.56 -5.06 -1.27
C PHE A 122 1.44 -3.59 -0.83
N PRO A 123 0.27 -3.13 -0.36
CA PRO A 123 -1.02 -3.83 -0.30
C PRO A 123 -1.78 -3.77 -1.63
N ASN A 124 -2.57 -4.81 -1.96
CA ASN A 124 -3.31 -4.93 -3.23
C ASN A 124 -4.79 -5.31 -3.11
N GLN A 125 -5.33 -5.45 -1.90
CA GLN A 125 -6.70 -5.95 -1.70
C GLN A 125 -7.61 -4.93 -1.03
N ILE A 126 -8.82 -4.81 -1.55
CA ILE A 126 -9.90 -4.04 -0.94
C ILE A 126 -11.06 -5.02 -0.67
N PRO A 127 -11.36 -5.34 0.61
CA PRO A 127 -12.52 -6.15 0.92
C PRO A 127 -13.81 -5.32 0.78
N PHE A 128 -14.88 -5.99 0.36
CA PHE A 128 -16.20 -5.40 0.20
C PHE A 128 -17.23 -6.21 0.98
N TRP A 129 -18.23 -5.52 1.53
CA TRP A 129 -19.42 -6.14 2.06
C TRP A 129 -20.39 -6.47 0.93
N ILE A 130 -20.79 -7.73 0.83
CA ILE A 130 -21.81 -8.18 -0.11
C ILE A 130 -23.09 -8.55 0.64
N GLU A 131 -24.22 -8.20 0.05
CA GLU A 131 -25.55 -8.57 0.56
C GLU A 131 -26.19 -9.55 -0.43
N LEU A 132 -26.46 -10.77 0.01
CA LEU A 132 -27.13 -11.78 -0.82
C LEU A 132 -28.65 -11.62 -0.70
N LYS A 133 -29.33 -11.42 -1.83
CA LYS A 133 -30.78 -11.25 -1.90
C LYS A 133 -31.45 -12.44 -2.57
N GLY A 134 -32.66 -12.78 -2.11
CA GLY A 134 -33.49 -13.79 -2.75
C GLY A 134 -33.11 -15.24 -2.43
N ILE A 135 -32.34 -15.51 -1.36
CA ILE A 135 -32.07 -16.88 -0.92
C ILE A 135 -33.36 -17.51 -0.39
N PRO A 136 -33.83 -18.64 -0.96
CA PRO A 136 -35.03 -19.31 -0.45
C PRO A 136 -34.84 -19.78 1.00
N LEU A 137 -35.91 -19.72 1.82
CA LEU A 137 -35.86 -20.02 3.26
C LEU A 137 -35.24 -21.40 3.58
N HIS A 138 -35.50 -22.42 2.76
CA HIS A 138 -34.96 -23.77 2.96
C HIS A 138 -33.45 -23.88 2.66
N TYR A 139 -32.87 -22.89 1.97
CA TYR A 139 -31.43 -22.75 1.73
C TYR A 139 -30.75 -21.78 2.71
N TRP A 140 -31.48 -21.23 3.69
CA TRP A 140 -30.94 -20.28 4.67
C TRP A 140 -30.10 -20.98 5.74
N LYS A 141 -29.01 -21.62 5.30
CA LYS A 141 -27.98 -22.22 6.16
C LYS A 141 -26.67 -21.49 5.95
N LEU A 142 -25.91 -21.33 7.04
CA LEU A 142 -24.59 -20.71 7.01
C LEU A 142 -23.67 -21.35 5.96
N ARG A 143 -23.75 -22.68 5.78
CA ARG A 143 -23.00 -23.39 4.76
C ARG A 143 -23.30 -22.87 3.35
N MET A 144 -24.56 -22.74 2.97
CA MET A 144 -24.94 -22.22 1.64
C MET A 144 -24.41 -20.80 1.42
N VAL A 145 -24.50 -19.94 2.45
CA VAL A 145 -24.00 -18.56 2.37
C VAL A 145 -22.48 -18.53 2.19
N LYS A 146 -21.75 -19.40 2.91
CA LYS A 146 -20.29 -19.55 2.75
C LYS A 146 -19.92 -20.08 1.37
N ASP A 147 -20.59 -21.14 0.91
CA ASP A 147 -20.34 -21.74 -0.39
C ASP A 147 -20.54 -20.68 -1.52
N ILE A 148 -21.61 -19.88 -1.46
CA ILE A 148 -21.81 -18.76 -2.40
C ILE A 148 -20.69 -17.72 -2.29
N GLY A 149 -20.30 -17.37 -1.06
CA GLY A 149 -19.26 -16.39 -0.81
C GLY A 149 -17.90 -16.81 -1.37
N GLU A 150 -17.51 -18.08 -1.17
CA GLU A 150 -16.26 -18.67 -1.67
C GLU A 150 -16.21 -18.72 -3.20
N GLU A 151 -17.34 -18.95 -3.87
CA GLU A 151 -17.46 -18.86 -5.33
C GLU A 151 -17.30 -17.42 -5.86
N LEU A 152 -17.68 -16.41 -5.07
CA LEU A 152 -17.51 -14.99 -5.44
C LEU A 152 -16.08 -14.49 -5.17
N GLY A 153 -15.40 -15.05 -4.17
CA GLY A 153 -14.03 -14.70 -3.84
C GLY A 153 -13.60 -15.16 -2.45
N GLN A 154 -12.45 -14.65 -2.01
CA GLN A 154 -11.95 -14.95 -0.67
C GLN A 154 -12.84 -14.29 0.40
N LEU A 155 -13.40 -15.11 1.29
CA LEU A 155 -14.05 -14.63 2.51
C LEU A 155 -12.98 -14.22 3.52
N VAL A 156 -13.10 -13.01 4.08
CA VAL A 156 -12.15 -12.39 5.01
C VAL A 156 -12.85 -12.08 6.32
#